data_AF-A0A5D0NHU9-F1
#
_entry.id   AF-A0A5D0NHU9-F1
#
_cell.length_a   1.000
_cell.length_b   1.000
_cell.length_c   1.000
_cell.angle_alpha   90.00
_cell.angle_beta   90.00
_cell.angle_gamma   90.00
#
_symmetry.space_group_name_H-M   'P 1'
#
loop_
_entity.id
_entity.type
_entity.pdbx_description
1 polymer ?
#
loop_
_entity_poly.entity_id
_entity_poly.type
_entity_poly.pdbx_seq_one_letter_code
_entity_poly.pdbx_strand_id
1 'polypeptide(L)' 'MTPWERPTLDRERLVRRLPPVEYHRSPDEQQLFDEASLPASLPLMLRLDQEAEYLLCREIAEEALGAVPDPDDLPG' A
#
# COMPACT_ATOMS: atom_id res chain seq x y z
N MET A 1 -12.89 -7.64 -29.10
CA MET A 1 -13.55 -7.33 -27.82
C MET A 1 -12.49 -7.49 -26.74
N THR A 2 -12.00 -6.39 -26.17
CA THR A 2 -10.99 -6.42 -25.10
C THR A 2 -11.66 -6.79 -23.77
N PRO A 3 -11.09 -7.71 -22.97
CA PRO A 3 -11.73 -8.28 -21.77
C PRO A 3 -11.64 -7.40 -20.52
N TRP A 4 -11.36 -6.10 -20.67
CA TRP A 4 -11.11 -5.18 -19.55
C TRP A 4 -12.21 -4.15 -19.41
N GLU A 5 -13.45 -4.59 -19.22
CA GLU A 5 -14.43 -3.73 -18.57
C GLU A 5 -14.05 -3.67 -17.10
N ARG A 6 -13.44 -2.56 -16.68
CA ARG A 6 -13.12 -2.31 -15.28
C ARG A 6 -14.44 -2.38 -14.50
N PRO A 7 -14.63 -3.33 -13.57
CA PRO A 7 -15.79 -3.29 -12.71
C PRO A 7 -15.80 -1.93 -12.02
N THR A 8 -16.94 -1.25 -12.05
CA THR A 8 -17.08 0.06 -11.39
C THR A 8 -17.02 -0.20 -9.88
N LEU A 9 -15.80 -0.19 -9.33
CA LEU A 9 -15.56 -0.45 -7.92
C LEU A 9 -16.09 0.73 -7.11
N ASP A 10 -17.13 0.47 -6.33
CA ASP A 10 -17.65 1.41 -5.36
C ASP A 10 -16.65 1.53 -4.20
N ARG A 11 -15.81 2.56 -4.28
CA ARG A 11 -14.77 2.86 -3.32
C ARG A 11 -15.33 2.98 -1.90
N GLU A 12 -16.49 3.61 -1.71
CA GLU A 12 -17.05 3.80 -0.37
C GLU A 12 -17.47 2.46 0.24
N ARG A 13 -18.07 1.60 -0.58
CA ARG A 13 -18.46 0.25 -0.15
C ARG A 13 -17.26 -0.61 0.23
N LEU A 14 -16.15 -0.51 -0.49
CA LEU A 14 -14.93 -1.24 -0.17
C LEU A 14 -14.29 -0.74 1.13
N VAL A 15 -14.19 0.57 1.30
CA VAL A 15 -13.62 1.18 2.52
C VAL A 15 -14.40 0.77 3.77
N ARG A 16 -15.74 0.67 3.70
CA ARG A 16 -16.56 0.22 4.83
C ARG A 16 -16.35 -1.24 5.25
N ARG A 17 -15.75 -2.06 4.39
CA ARG A 17 -15.47 -3.48 4.69
C ARG A 17 -14.11 -3.70 5.33
N LEU A 18 -13.22 -2.71 5.26
CA LEU A 18 -11.93 -2.80 5.90
C LEU A 18 -12.12 -2.70 7.43
N PRO A 19 -11.46 -3.55 8.23
CA PRO A 19 -11.42 -3.36 9.66
C PRO A 19 -10.82 -1.99 9.98
N PRO A 20 -11.25 -1.33 11.07
CA PRO A 20 -10.64 -0.08 11.49
C PRO A 20 -9.14 -0.32 11.73
N VAL A 21 -8.30 0.48 11.08
CA VAL A 21 -6.86 0.43 11.29
C VAL A 21 -6.56 1.10 12.62
N GLU A 22 -6.35 0.28 13.65
CA GLU A 22 -5.88 0.76 14.95
C GLU A 22 -4.38 1.00 14.91
N TYR A 23 -4.01 2.17 14.41
CA TYR A 23 -2.61 2.55 14.32
C TYR A 23 -2.09 3.02 15.68
N HIS A 24 -1.38 2.14 16.37
CA HIS A 24 -0.69 2.44 17.63
C HIS A 24 0.77 2.77 17.34
N ARG A 25 1.08 4.05 17.14
CA ARG A 25 2.49 4.50 17.11
C ARG A 25 3.09 4.36 18.48
N SER A 26 4.29 3.78 18.54
CA SER A 26 5.10 3.94 19.75
C SER A 26 5.50 5.42 19.90
N PRO A 27 5.66 5.93 21.13
CA PRO A 27 6.06 7.32 21.35
C PRO A 27 7.37 7.70 20.64
N ASP A 28 8.28 6.74 20.49
CA ASP A 28 9.58 6.92 19.84
C ASP A 28 9.44 7.14 18.32
N GLU A 29 8.51 6.43 17.67
CA GLU A 29 8.24 6.60 16.24
C GLU A 29 7.57 7.95 15.93
N GLN A 30 6.68 8.42 16.81
CA GLN A 30 6.02 9.71 16.65
C GLN A 30 7.03 10.86 16.69
N GLN A 31 8.00 10.82 17.62
CA GLN A 31 9.08 11.83 17.70
C GLN A 31 10.01 11.80 16.48
N LEU A 32 10.33 10.60 15.97
CA LEU A 32 11.17 10.43 14.77
C LEU A 32 10.53 11.00 13.50
N PHE A 33 9.21 10.93 13.37
CA PHE A 33 8.50 11.50 12.21
C PHE A 33 8.19 12.99 12.36
N ASP A 34 7.93 13.48 13.57
CA ASP A 34 7.61 14.89 13.83
C ASP A 34 8.87 15.78 13.77
N GLU A 35 10.07 15.24 14.04
CA GLU A 35 11.35 15.97 13.95
C GLU A 35 12.11 15.79 12.62
N ALA A 36 11.74 14.82 11.79
CA ALA A 36 12.43 14.54 10.54
C ALA A 36 11.95 15.43 9.38
N SER A 37 12.84 16.29 8.88
CA SER A 37 12.80 16.66 7.46
C SER A 37 12.92 15.38 6.62
N LEU A 38 12.23 15.29 5.47
CA LEU A 38 12.22 14.16 4.52
C LEU A 38 13.50 13.30 4.42
N PRO A 39 14.73 13.88 4.48
CA PRO A 39 15.98 13.10 4.50
C PRO A 39 16.16 12.17 5.70
N ALA A 40 15.60 12.48 6.88
CA ALA A 40 15.75 11.70 8.11
C ALA A 40 14.69 10.58 8.24
N SER A 41 13.55 10.69 7.57
CA SER A 41 12.54 9.62 7.49
C SER A 41 12.88 8.56 6.45
N LEU A 42 13.67 8.91 5.42
CA LEU A 42 14.12 7.98 4.37
C LEU A 42 14.89 6.76 4.92
N PRO A 43 15.85 6.89 5.86
CA PRO A 43 16.51 5.74 6.50
C PRO A 43 15.57 4.83 7.28
N LEU A 44 14.49 5.36 7.86
CA LEU A 44 13.48 4.55 8.54
C LEU A 44 12.64 3.76 7.53
N MET A 45 12.32 4.37 6.38
CA MET A 45 11.68 3.67 5.26
C MET A 45 12.60 2.64 4.58
N LEU A 46 13.92 2.82 4.64
CA LEU A 46 14.91 1.84 4.18
C LEU A 46 15.06 0.65 5.14
N ARG A 47 14.60 0.76 6.38
CA ARG A 47 14.54 -0.37 7.32
C ARG A 47 13.32 -1.28 7.10
N LEU A 48 12.33 -0.82 6.34
CA LEU A 48 11.27 -1.69 5.84
C LEU A 48 11.87 -2.62 4.79
N ASP A 49 11.58 -3.92 4.92
CA ASP A 49 11.80 -4.87 3.85
C ASP A 49 10.80 -4.54 2.74
N GLN A 50 11.25 -3.69 1.81
CA GLN A 50 10.41 -3.15 0.73
C GLN A 50 9.90 -4.26 -0.18
N GLU A 51 10.63 -5.37 -0.29
CA GLU A 51 10.20 -6.54 -1.04
C GLU A 51 9.06 -7.26 -0.32
N ALA A 52 9.18 -7.49 0.99
CA ALA A 52 8.11 -8.08 1.78
C ALA A 52 6.82 -7.23 1.77
N GLU A 53 6.95 -5.91 1.92
CA GLU A 53 5.80 -5.00 1.88
C GLU A 53 5.15 -4.96 0.49
N TYR A 54 5.97 -4.94 -0.58
CA TYR A 54 5.49 -5.00 -1.95
C TYR A 54 4.72 -6.29 -2.22
N LEU A 55 5.25 -7.44 -1.79
CA LEU A 55 4.60 -8.74 -1.96
C LEU A 55 3.26 -8.79 -1.22
N LEU A 56 3.20 -8.29 0.01
CA LEU A 56 1.95 -8.19 0.78
C LEU A 56 0.91 -7.32 0.06
N CYS A 57 1.32 -6.14 -0.42
CA CYS A 57 0.45 -5.25 -1.18
C CYS A 57 -0.06 -5.91 -2.46
N ARG A 58 0.79 -6.64 -3.18
CA ARG A 58 0.42 -7.35 -4.41
C ARG A 58 -0.57 -8.47 -4.14
N GLU A 59 -0.36 -9.28 -3.10
CA GLU A 59 -1.26 -10.37 -2.72
C GLU A 59 -2.68 -9.85 -2.42
N ILE A 60 -2.78 -8.79 -1.61
CA ILE A 60 -4.07 -8.16 -1.28
C ILE A 60 -4.75 -7.61 -2.55
N ALA A 61 -3.98 -6.99 -3.44
CA ALA A 61 -4.52 -6.46 -4.69
C ALA A 61 -4.95 -7.56 -5.66
N GLU A 62 -4.24 -8.69 -5.73
CA GLU A 62 -4.63 -9.87 -6.49
C GLU A 62 -5.92 -10.49 -5.96
N GLU A 63 -6.08 -10.59 -4.64
CA GLU A 63 -7.34 -11.07 -4.04
C GLU A 63 -8.51 -10.16 -4.38
N ALA A 64 -8.30 -8.83 -4.35
CA ALA A 64 -9.36 -7.86 -4.60
C ALA A 64 -9.73 -7.69 -6.09
N LEU A 65 -8.75 -7.82 -6.99
CA LEU A 65 -8.89 -7.49 -8.42
C LEU A 65 -8.82 -8.71 -9.34
N GLY A 66 -8.46 -9.89 -8.80
CA GLY A 66 -8.30 -11.15 -9.51
C GLY A 66 -6.97 -11.28 -10.27
N ALA A 67 -6.36 -10.17 -10.69
CA ALA A 67 -5.02 -10.14 -11.28
C ALA A 67 -4.41 -8.75 -11.13
N VAL A 68 -3.11 -8.69 -10.86
CA VAL A 68 -2.32 -7.46 -10.81
C VAL A 68 -1.22 -7.56 -11.88
N PRO A 69 -1.09 -6.57 -12.79
CA PRO A 69 -0.05 -6.58 -13.82
C PRO A 69 1.34 -6.45 -13.21
N ASP A 70 2.33 -7.08 -13.83
CA ASP A 70 3.72 -6.87 -13.41
C ASP A 70 4.15 -5.43 -13.71
N PRO A 71 5.02 -4.84 -12.87
CA PRO A 71 5.44 -3.46 -13.05
C PRO A 71 6.18 -3.25 -14.38
N ASP A 72 6.82 -4.30 -14.91
CA ASP A 72 7.47 -4.29 -16.23
C ASP A 72 6.47 -4.29 -17.41
N ASP A 73 5.20 -4.62 -17.16
CA ASP A 73 4.12 -4.59 -18.17
C ASP A 73 3.48 -3.20 -18.28
N LEU A 74 3.76 -2.29 -17.34
CA LEU A 74 3.21 -0.94 -17.35
C LEU A 74 4.07 -0.02 -18.25
N PRO A 75 3.45 0.77 -19.14
CA PRO A 75 4.19 1.73 -19.95
C PRO A 75 4.78 2.83 -19.06
N GLY A 76 6.09 3.05 -19.18
CA GLY A 76 6.84 4.12 -18.52
C GLY A 76 6.61 5.51 -19.10
#